data_AF-A0A542ZX47-F1
#
_entry.id   AF-A0A542ZX47-F1
#
_cell.length_a   1.000
_cell.length_b   1.000
_cell.length_c   1.000
_cell.angle_alpha   90.00
_cell.angle_beta   90.00
_cell.angle_gamma   90.00
#
_symmetry.space_group_name_H-M   'P 1'
#
loop_
_entity.id
_entity.type
_entity.pdbx_description
1 polymer ?
#
loop_
_entity_poly.entity_id
_entity_poly.type
_entity_poly.pdbx_seq_one_letter_code
_entity_poly.pdbx_strand_id
1 'polypeptide(L)'
;MGGLDILLVIGLLAAIAFGIRRGLAATLGLIAGMVVGGVVAWLSMPWLTGLLPSAQWRMPVIVFLAVLLPVLGGRIGGYAGLVIRRGVDATPLRLTDRVLGALVSLAGVAIAYSLVASLVVSLGVPGIAPAVASSKIVTTINGLIPAPVERAIAGIRNFELPAGLAGLGDVFGVGEPTTIPDVDTGTPEIRAAAGSVTRITGVALACGISSTGSGFVVGPGMVMTNAHVVAGVTSPVVQAPGGFASDGEVVYFDDETDIAVIRLADEGPAALQLVDNLVKGNDAIVAGYPFGGPLTIGGAQVLHVGDVPFTDVNGTPAAPRQMYALAANIQPGNSGGPLLTQAGKVAGMVFARSADTPRLGYAITADELRPVVKSLGSLREPVATGRCTSD
;
A
#
# COMPACT_ATOMS: atom_id res chain seq x y z
N MET A 1 9.09 21.85 -4.93
CA MET A 1 9.90 21.01 -4.02
C MET A 1 9.60 21.51 -2.63
N GLY A 2 9.11 20.63 -1.74
CA GLY A 2 8.81 20.99 -0.36
C GLY A 2 10.09 21.07 0.50
N GLY A 3 9.98 21.57 1.72
CA GLY A 3 11.11 21.61 2.68
C GLY A 3 11.70 20.21 2.95
N LEU A 4 10.85 19.18 2.98
CA LEU A 4 11.28 17.78 3.09
C LEU A 4 12.14 17.33 1.90
N ASP A 5 11.76 17.68 0.67
CA ASP A 5 12.52 17.29 -0.53
C ASP A 5 13.95 17.83 -0.47
N ILE A 6 14.14 19.06 0.02
CA ILE A 6 15.47 19.68 0.18
C ILE A 6 16.33 18.88 1.15
N LEU A 7 15.77 18.49 2.30
CA LEU A 7 16.47 17.67 3.29
C LEU A 7 16.86 16.31 2.73
N LEU A 8 15.96 15.65 2.00
CA LEU A 8 16.23 14.36 1.37
C LEU A 8 17.32 14.48 0.29
N VAL A 9 17.28 15.53 -0.55
CA VAL A 9 18.33 15.78 -1.56
C VAL A 9 19.69 16.01 -0.90
N ILE A 10 19.76 16.81 0.16
CA ILE A 10 21.01 17.02 0.92
C ILE A 10 21.55 15.70 1.44
N GLY A 11 20.68 14.83 1.98
CA GLY A 11 21.08 13.51 2.44
C GLY A 11 21.55 12.57 1.33
N LEU A 12 20.91 12.58 0.14
CA LEU A 12 21.38 11.81 -1.02
C LEU A 12 22.75 12.31 -1.52
N LEU A 13 22.97 13.64 -1.56
CA LEU A 13 24.26 14.22 -1.90
C LEU A 13 25.33 13.86 -0.87
N ALA A 14 24.99 13.86 0.42
CA ALA A 14 25.88 13.40 1.48
C ALA A 14 26.20 11.91 1.34
N ALA A 15 25.22 11.08 0.93
CA ALA A 15 25.42 9.65 0.66
C ALA A 15 26.39 9.43 -0.50
N ILE A 16 26.25 10.18 -1.60
CA ILE A 16 27.19 10.16 -2.73
C ILE A 16 28.59 10.54 -2.25
N ALA A 17 28.73 11.67 -1.54
CA ALA A 17 30.02 12.13 -1.03
C ALA A 17 30.65 11.10 -0.07
N PHE A 18 29.84 10.47 0.77
CA PHE A 18 30.26 9.41 1.67
C PHE A 18 30.74 8.17 0.93
N GLY A 19 29.98 7.70 -0.07
CA GLY A 19 30.33 6.56 -0.92
C GLY A 19 31.61 6.80 -1.73
N ILE A 20 31.80 7.99 -2.30
CA ILE A 20 33.05 8.37 -2.98
C ILE A 20 34.23 8.34 -1.99
N ARG A 21 34.04 8.87 -0.78
CA ARG A 21 35.11 8.90 0.24
C ARG A 21 35.44 7.52 0.79
N ARG A 22 34.47 6.61 0.89
CA ARG A 22 34.63 5.26 1.46
C ARG A 22 35.02 4.19 0.44
N GLY A 23 34.63 4.33 -0.82
CA GLY A 23 34.85 3.30 -1.85
C GLY A 23 33.86 2.14 -1.76
N LEU A 24 33.80 1.32 -2.81
CA LEU A 24 32.85 0.21 -2.95
C LEU A 24 33.09 -0.85 -1.88
N ALA A 25 34.34 -1.31 -1.73
CA ALA A 25 34.66 -2.40 -0.80
C ALA A 25 34.25 -2.10 0.65
N ALA A 26 34.49 -0.88 1.12
CA ALA A 26 34.08 -0.45 2.46
C ALA A 26 32.55 -0.29 2.59
N THR A 27 31.88 0.13 1.52
CA THR A 27 30.42 0.31 1.51
C THR A 27 29.70 -1.03 1.46
N LEU A 28 30.15 -1.98 0.63
CA LEU A 28 29.65 -3.35 0.62
C LEU A 28 29.94 -4.05 1.96
N GLY A 29 31.13 -3.86 2.52
CA GLY A 29 31.47 -4.39 3.84
C GLY A 29 30.51 -3.88 4.92
N LEU A 30 30.17 -2.58 4.91
CA LEU A 30 29.18 -2.01 5.83
C LEU A 30 27.81 -2.69 5.69
N ILE A 31 27.30 -2.79 4.45
CA ILE A 31 25.98 -3.36 4.18
C ILE A 31 25.95 -4.85 4.57
N ALA A 32 26.94 -5.62 4.12
CA ALA A 32 27.06 -7.04 4.44
C ALA A 32 27.15 -7.25 5.96
N GLY A 33 27.92 -6.41 6.65
CA GLY A 33 28.00 -6.42 8.10
C GLY A 33 26.66 -6.15 8.78
N MET A 34 25.88 -5.18 8.31
CA MET A 34 24.54 -4.90 8.84
C MET A 34 23.57 -6.07 8.60
N VAL A 35 23.60 -6.68 7.42
CA VAL A 35 22.77 -7.84 7.08
C VAL A 35 23.11 -9.02 7.98
N VAL A 36 24.40 -9.35 8.13
CA VAL A 36 24.85 -10.42 9.03
C VAL A 36 24.41 -10.12 10.47
N GLY A 37 24.58 -8.88 10.94
CA GLY A 37 24.12 -8.47 12.26
C GLY A 37 22.61 -8.62 12.46
N GLY A 38 21.81 -8.31 11.44
CA GLY A 38 20.36 -8.50 11.45
C GLY A 38 19.93 -9.96 11.45
N VAL A 39 20.59 -10.81 10.65
CA VAL A 39 20.35 -12.26 10.64
C VAL A 39 20.69 -12.87 12.01
N VAL A 40 21.82 -12.47 12.61
CA VAL A 40 22.20 -12.91 13.96
C VAL A 40 21.17 -12.45 14.99
N ALA A 41 20.67 -11.21 14.89
CA ALA A 41 19.60 -10.72 15.77
C ALA A 41 18.34 -11.58 15.66
N TRP A 42 17.89 -11.87 14.44
CA TRP A 42 16.71 -12.71 14.20
C TRP A 42 16.89 -14.14 14.71
N LEU A 43 18.03 -14.78 14.39
CA LEU A 43 18.35 -16.13 14.85
C LEU A 43 18.47 -16.23 16.38
N SER A 44 18.85 -15.15 17.05
CA SER A 44 18.95 -15.11 18.51
C SER A 44 17.59 -14.98 19.22
N MET A 45 16.51 -14.62 18.51
CA MET A 45 15.19 -14.40 19.11
C MET A 45 14.66 -15.62 19.90
N PRO A 46 14.68 -16.86 19.38
CA PRO A 46 14.15 -18.02 20.10
C PRO A 46 14.92 -18.35 21.40
N TRP A 47 16.15 -17.87 21.54
CA TRP A 47 16.99 -18.11 22.71
C TRP A 47 16.76 -17.02 23.76
N LEU A 48 16.66 -15.76 23.31
CA LEU A 48 16.37 -14.60 24.17
C LEU A 48 15.02 -14.73 24.90
N THR A 49 14.04 -15.34 24.24
CA THR A 49 12.72 -15.62 24.80
C THR A 49 12.74 -16.66 25.93
N GLY A 50 13.70 -17.58 25.93
CA GLY A 50 13.90 -18.56 27.01
C GLY A 50 14.69 -18.02 28.21
N LEU A 51 15.57 -17.04 27.98
CA LEU A 51 16.46 -16.46 29.00
C LEU A 51 15.82 -15.30 29.79
N LEU A 52 14.80 -14.64 29.24
CA LEU A 52 14.11 -13.50 29.86
C LEU A 52 12.70 -13.90 30.33
N PRO A 53 12.55 -14.37 31.59
CA PRO A 53 11.27 -14.86 32.11
C PRO A 53 10.24 -13.75 32.38
N SER A 54 10.64 -12.47 32.42
CA SER A 54 9.72 -11.36 32.68
C SER A 54 9.31 -10.62 31.40
N ALA A 55 8.00 -10.53 31.16
CA ALA A 55 7.43 -9.90 29.97
C ALA A 55 7.83 -8.43 29.80
N GLN A 56 8.06 -7.72 30.91
CA GLN A 56 8.44 -6.30 30.93
C GLN A 56 9.79 -6.00 30.27
N TRP A 57 10.77 -6.91 30.36
CA TRP A 57 12.12 -6.70 29.83
C TRP A 57 12.32 -7.31 28.44
N ARG A 58 11.45 -8.24 28.04
CA ARG A 58 11.58 -8.99 26.80
C ARG A 58 11.50 -8.08 25.57
N MET A 59 10.49 -7.21 25.49
CA MET A 59 10.33 -6.29 24.35
C MET A 59 11.45 -5.25 24.25
N PRO A 60 11.83 -4.53 25.32
CA PRO A 60 12.95 -3.60 25.27
C PRO A 60 14.27 -4.24 24.84
N VAL A 61 14.58 -5.44 25.35
CA VAL A 61 15.82 -6.15 25.01
C VAL A 61 15.82 -6.63 23.55
N ILE A 62 14.69 -7.15 23.05
CA ILE A 62 14.55 -7.54 21.65
C ILE A 62 14.76 -6.35 20.73
N VAL A 63 14.09 -5.22 20.99
CA VAL A 63 14.23 -3.99 20.20
C VAL A 63 15.68 -3.48 20.26
N PHE A 64 16.27 -3.46 21.45
CA PHE A 64 17.65 -3.03 21.62
C PHE A 64 18.64 -3.89 20.81
N LEU A 65 18.51 -5.22 20.87
CA LEU A 65 19.38 -6.13 20.13
C LEU A 65 19.14 -6.09 18.62
N ALA A 66 17.87 -5.93 18.19
CA ALA A 66 17.50 -5.77 16.79
C ALA A 66 18.13 -4.52 16.16
N VAL A 67 18.43 -3.48 16.95
CA VAL A 67 19.15 -2.28 16.49
C VAL A 67 20.66 -2.42 16.67
N LEU A 68 21.11 -2.90 17.84
CA LEU A 68 22.52 -2.93 18.20
C LEU A 68 23.34 -3.86 17.28
N LEU A 69 22.84 -5.07 17.01
CA LEU A 69 23.59 -6.09 16.28
C LEU A 69 23.83 -5.71 14.81
N PRO A 70 22.85 -5.20 14.03
CA PRO A 70 23.12 -4.64 12.71
C PRO A 70 24.13 -3.49 12.74
N VAL A 71 24.05 -2.57 13.71
CA VAL A 71 24.97 -1.43 13.81
C VAL A 71 26.40 -1.92 14.06
N LEU A 72 26.59 -2.85 15.00
CA LEU A 72 27.90 -3.45 15.30
C LEU A 72 28.44 -4.23 14.10
N GLY A 73 27.62 -5.09 13.51
CA GLY A 73 27.97 -5.86 12.32
C GLY A 73 28.42 -4.95 11.18
N GLY A 74 27.68 -3.86 10.93
CA GLY A 74 28.04 -2.86 9.92
C GLY A 74 29.37 -2.17 10.21
N ARG A 75 29.66 -1.82 11.47
CA ARG A 75 30.95 -1.22 11.84
C ARG A 75 32.11 -2.19 11.57
N ILE A 76 31.95 -3.45 11.94
CA ILE A 76 32.94 -4.51 11.73
C ILE A 76 33.16 -4.75 10.23
N GLY A 77 32.08 -4.98 9.48
CA GLY A 77 32.15 -5.24 8.05
C GLY A 77 32.69 -4.05 7.26
N GLY A 78 32.32 -2.82 7.64
CA GLY A 78 32.86 -1.60 7.05
C GLY A 78 34.35 -1.43 7.30
N TYR A 79 34.84 -1.79 8.50
CA TYR A 79 36.28 -1.80 8.81
C TYR A 79 37.02 -2.85 7.97
N ALA A 80 36.49 -4.07 7.87
CA ALA A 80 37.06 -5.11 7.00
C ALA A 80 37.12 -4.65 5.54
N GLY A 81 36.07 -4.01 5.04
CA GLY A 81 36.03 -3.45 3.69
C GLY A 81 37.03 -2.31 3.47
N LEU A 82 37.34 -1.51 4.49
CA LEU A 82 38.42 -0.52 4.42
C LEU A 82 39.81 -1.17 4.31
N VAL A 83 40.03 -2.32 4.94
CA VAL A 83 41.29 -3.07 4.80
C VAL A 83 41.44 -3.57 3.37
N ILE A 84 40.39 -4.14 2.78
CA ILE A 84 40.38 -4.59 1.37
C ILE A 84 40.63 -3.42 0.42
N ARG A 85 40.00 -2.26 0.70
CA ARG A 85 40.17 -1.05 -0.11
C ARG A 85 41.62 -0.57 -0.22
N ARG A 86 42.44 -0.75 0.83
CA ARG A 86 43.86 -0.33 0.77
C ARG A 86 44.61 -0.99 -0.39
N GLY A 87 44.25 -2.22 -0.76
CA GLY A 87 44.80 -2.90 -1.94
C GLY A 87 44.27 -2.35 -3.26
N VAL A 88 43.00 -1.95 -3.31
CA VAL A 88 42.35 -1.40 -4.52
C VAL A 88 42.84 0.03 -4.82
N ASP A 89 43.07 0.85 -3.78
CA ASP A 89 43.59 2.22 -3.93
C ASP A 89 45.00 2.25 -4.59
N ALA A 90 45.74 1.14 -4.57
CA ALA A 90 47.04 0.98 -5.23
C ALA A 90 46.93 0.60 -6.72
N THR A 91 45.72 0.37 -7.24
CA THR A 91 45.46 -0.04 -8.63
C THR A 91 44.75 1.08 -9.41
N PRO A 92 44.76 1.06 -10.76
CA PRO A 92 44.00 2.03 -11.57
C PRO A 92 42.48 1.94 -11.37
N LEU A 93 41.97 0.87 -10.72
CA LEU A 93 40.56 0.68 -10.43
C LEU A 93 39.99 1.61 -9.35
N ARG A 94 40.83 2.47 -8.75
CA ARG A 94 40.44 3.45 -7.72
C ARG A 94 39.29 4.35 -8.14
N LEU A 95 39.21 4.76 -9.41
CA LEU A 95 38.10 5.58 -9.90
C LEU A 95 36.79 4.77 -9.89
N THR A 96 36.84 3.55 -10.41
CA THR A 96 35.71 2.62 -10.47
C THR A 96 35.20 2.28 -9.07
N ASP A 97 36.08 1.98 -8.12
CA ASP A 97 35.73 1.71 -6.72
C ASP A 97 34.99 2.89 -6.07
N ARG A 98 35.40 4.12 -6.34
CA ARG A 98 34.75 5.32 -5.82
C ARG A 98 33.38 5.58 -6.44
N VAL A 99 33.28 5.45 -7.76
CA VAL A 99 32.01 5.63 -8.48
C VAL A 99 31.00 4.57 -8.04
N LEU A 100 31.41 3.30 -7.99
CA LEU A 100 30.54 2.22 -7.52
C LEU A 100 30.19 2.38 -6.03
N GLY A 101 31.13 2.83 -5.18
CA GLY A 101 30.86 3.17 -3.79
C GLY A 101 29.81 4.28 -3.63
N ALA A 102 29.87 5.30 -4.48
CA ALA A 102 28.85 6.36 -4.54
C ALA A 102 27.48 5.81 -4.91
N LEU A 103 27.40 4.98 -5.95
CA LEU A 103 26.15 4.38 -6.43
C LEU A 103 25.51 3.47 -5.36
N VAL A 104 26.32 2.61 -4.73
CA VAL A 104 25.83 1.71 -3.66
C VAL A 104 25.37 2.50 -2.44
N SER A 105 26.11 3.54 -2.04
CA SER A 105 25.71 4.37 -0.89
C SER A 105 24.43 5.16 -1.19
N LEU A 106 24.29 5.68 -2.42
CA LEU A 106 23.09 6.37 -2.87
C LEU A 106 21.87 5.42 -2.85
N ALA A 107 22.02 4.22 -3.43
CA ALA A 107 20.97 3.20 -3.42
C ALA A 107 20.57 2.79 -2.00
N GLY A 108 21.55 2.58 -1.12
CA GLY A 108 21.30 2.22 0.28
C GLY A 108 20.50 3.28 1.04
N VAL A 109 20.86 4.55 0.89
CA VAL A 109 20.11 5.67 1.52
C VAL A 109 18.73 5.85 0.89
N ALA A 110 18.60 5.69 -0.43
CA ALA A 110 17.31 5.75 -1.10
C ALA A 110 16.35 4.66 -0.59
N ILE A 111 16.82 3.42 -0.44
CA ILE A 111 16.03 2.32 0.15
C ILE A 111 15.66 2.66 1.61
N ALA A 112 16.60 3.18 2.40
CA ALA A 112 16.30 3.59 3.77
C ALA A 112 15.22 4.69 3.84
N TYR A 113 15.28 5.68 2.93
CA TYR A 113 14.23 6.69 2.81
C TYR A 113 12.88 6.08 2.44
N SER A 114 12.84 5.15 1.49
CA SER A 114 11.61 4.44 1.16
C SER A 114 11.02 3.71 2.36
N LEU A 115 11.84 2.98 3.14
CA LEU A 115 11.40 2.26 4.34
C LEU A 115 10.89 3.21 5.43
N VAL A 116 11.63 4.28 5.73
CA VAL A 116 11.20 5.27 6.74
C VAL A 116 9.95 6.00 6.30
N ALA A 117 9.87 6.41 5.03
CA ALA A 117 8.69 7.04 4.48
C ALA A 117 7.47 6.13 4.54
N SER A 118 7.66 4.84 4.21
CA SER A 118 6.63 3.81 4.36
C SER A 118 6.11 3.77 5.79
N LEU A 119 7.01 3.70 6.77
CA LEU A 119 6.63 3.65 8.18
C LEU A 119 5.87 4.91 8.60
N VAL A 120 6.34 6.10 8.21
CA VAL A 120 5.68 7.36 8.57
C VAL A 120 4.29 7.48 7.96
N VAL A 121 4.12 7.08 6.68
CA VAL A 121 2.81 7.06 6.02
C VAL A 121 1.90 6.01 6.63
N SER A 122 2.43 4.81 6.91
CA SER A 122 1.71 3.75 7.62
C SER A 122 1.28 4.19 9.01
N LEU A 123 2.07 5.02 9.71
CA LEU A 123 1.73 5.57 11.02
C LEU A 123 0.69 6.71 10.96
N GLY A 124 0.35 7.21 9.77
CA GLY A 124 -0.72 8.20 9.57
C GLY A 124 -0.54 9.47 10.41
N VAL A 125 0.69 9.87 10.74
CA VAL A 125 0.94 11.03 11.62
C VAL A 125 0.42 12.30 10.95
N PRO A 126 -0.59 12.99 11.52
CA PRO A 126 -1.21 14.15 10.89
C PRO A 126 -0.17 15.24 10.55
N GLY A 127 -0.30 15.84 9.36
CA GLY A 127 0.63 16.85 8.85
C GLY A 127 2.02 16.35 8.42
N ILE A 128 2.49 15.18 8.88
CA ILE A 128 3.77 14.58 8.44
C ILE A 128 3.54 13.55 7.34
N ALA A 129 2.59 12.63 7.53
CA ALA A 129 2.29 11.58 6.56
C ALA A 129 1.89 12.16 5.19
N PRO A 130 1.03 13.21 5.09
CA PRO A 130 0.75 13.87 3.82
C PRO A 130 2.00 14.49 3.16
N ALA A 131 2.88 15.12 3.95
CA ALA A 131 4.11 15.75 3.45
C ALA A 131 5.11 14.72 2.91
N VAL A 132 5.21 13.56 3.56
CA VAL A 132 6.06 12.44 3.11
C VAL A 132 5.47 11.75 1.89
N ALA A 133 4.17 11.46 1.89
CA ALA A 133 3.48 10.83 0.77
C ALA A 133 3.54 11.67 -0.51
N SER A 134 3.47 13.00 -0.38
CA SER A 134 3.58 13.94 -1.50
C SER A 134 5.01 14.29 -1.91
N SER A 135 6.05 13.76 -1.24
CA SER A 135 7.44 14.06 -1.59
C SER A 135 7.78 13.53 -3.00
N LYS A 136 8.29 14.42 -3.85
CA LYS A 136 8.76 14.05 -5.20
C LYS A 136 9.95 13.10 -5.14
N ILE A 137 10.82 13.27 -4.15
CA ILE A 137 11.99 12.43 -3.96
C ILE A 137 11.58 11.02 -3.56
N VAL A 138 10.70 10.87 -2.56
CA VAL A 138 10.21 9.57 -2.11
C VAL A 138 9.44 8.84 -3.21
N THR A 139 8.53 9.53 -3.90
CA THR A 139 7.75 8.94 -5.00
C THR A 139 8.65 8.52 -6.18
N THR A 140 9.65 9.31 -6.54
CA THR A 140 10.64 8.95 -7.57
C THR A 140 11.47 7.74 -7.14
N ILE A 141 11.95 7.70 -5.89
CA ILE A 141 12.70 6.56 -5.36
C ILE A 141 11.84 5.29 -5.44
N ASN A 142 10.59 5.35 -4.98
CA ASN A 142 9.70 4.20 -4.98
C ASN A 142 9.43 3.68 -6.40
N GLY A 143 9.29 4.58 -7.38
CA GLY A 143 9.12 4.19 -8.79
C GLY A 143 10.36 3.55 -9.44
N LEU A 144 11.54 3.68 -8.83
CA LEU A 144 12.79 3.06 -9.30
C LEU A 144 13.11 1.73 -8.60
N ILE A 145 12.34 1.34 -7.57
CA ILE A 145 12.56 0.08 -6.84
C ILE A 145 12.07 -1.12 -7.68
N PRO A 146 12.88 -2.18 -7.87
CA PRO A 146 12.44 -3.37 -8.57
C PRO A 146 11.31 -4.13 -7.85
N ALA A 147 10.38 -4.71 -8.62
CA ALA A 147 9.21 -5.44 -8.10
C ALA A 147 9.49 -6.52 -7.03
N PRO A 148 10.59 -7.30 -7.05
CA PRO A 148 10.90 -8.24 -5.97
C PRO A 148 11.13 -7.56 -4.62
N VAL A 149 11.77 -6.39 -4.62
CA VAL A 149 12.04 -5.60 -3.41
C VAL A 149 10.75 -4.95 -2.93
N GLU A 150 9.93 -4.45 -3.85
CA GLU A 150 8.62 -3.91 -3.53
C GLU A 150 7.72 -4.95 -2.85
N ARG A 151 7.69 -6.18 -3.36
CA ARG A 151 6.98 -7.31 -2.72
C ARG A 151 7.52 -7.65 -1.33
N ALA A 152 8.84 -7.57 -1.14
CA ALA A 152 9.44 -7.79 0.18
C ALA A 152 9.05 -6.66 1.16
N ILE A 153 9.04 -5.40 0.71
CA ILE A 153 8.58 -4.25 1.51
C ILE A 153 7.08 -4.37 1.82
N ALA A 154 6.27 -4.76 0.84
CA ALA A 154 4.84 -5.02 0.99
C ALA A 154 4.57 -6.12 2.02
N GLY A 155 5.35 -7.20 2.01
CA GLY A 155 5.27 -8.28 3.01
C GLY A 155 5.61 -7.83 4.44
N ILE A 156 6.41 -6.78 4.60
CA ILE A 156 6.69 -6.16 5.91
C ILE A 156 5.52 -5.25 6.35
N ARG A 157 4.88 -4.54 5.40
CA ARG A 157 3.77 -3.63 5.68
C ARG A 157 2.50 -4.35 6.13
N ASN A 158 2.25 -5.54 5.58
CA ASN A 158 1.01 -6.29 5.80
C ASN A 158 1.30 -7.68 6.39
N PHE A 159 1.95 -7.72 7.56
CA PHE A 159 2.01 -8.93 8.37
C PHE A 159 0.64 -9.17 9.04
N GLU A 160 -0.44 -9.22 8.26
CA GLU A 160 -1.77 -9.64 8.71
C GLU A 160 -2.62 -10.15 7.53
N LEU A 161 -3.20 -11.32 7.80
CA LEU A 161 -4.13 -12.24 7.15
C LEU A 161 -4.41 -12.14 5.62
N PRO A 162 -4.47 -13.29 4.91
CA PRO A 162 -5.03 -13.35 3.57
C PRO A 162 -6.53 -13.03 3.62
N ALA A 163 -6.88 -11.74 3.55
CA ALA A 163 -8.25 -11.27 3.39
C ALA A 163 -8.76 -11.71 2.01
N GLY A 164 -9.51 -12.81 2.00
CA GLY A 164 -10.22 -13.30 0.84
C GLY A 164 -11.50 -13.98 1.31
N LEU A 165 -12.54 -13.89 0.49
CA LEU A 165 -13.79 -14.59 0.80
C LEU A 165 -13.72 -16.01 0.25
N ALA A 166 -13.88 -17.00 1.13
CA ALA A 166 -14.01 -18.41 0.76
C ALA A 166 -15.47 -18.74 0.41
N GLY A 167 -15.69 -19.66 -0.53
CA GLY A 167 -17.02 -20.21 -0.83
C GLY A 167 -17.97 -19.32 -1.64
N LEU A 168 -17.65 -18.03 -1.87
CA LEU A 168 -18.47 -17.17 -2.75
C LEU A 168 -18.46 -17.62 -4.22
N GLY A 169 -17.40 -18.29 -4.69
CA GLY A 169 -17.36 -18.82 -6.05
C GLY A 169 -18.48 -19.85 -6.28
N ASP A 170 -18.74 -20.70 -5.29
CA ASP A 170 -19.80 -21.70 -5.33
C ASP A 170 -21.20 -21.06 -5.32
N VAL A 171 -21.39 -19.97 -4.56
CA VAL A 171 -22.65 -19.20 -4.53
C VAL A 171 -23.01 -18.67 -5.91
N PHE A 172 -22.01 -18.19 -6.66
CA PHE A 172 -22.21 -17.70 -8.02
C PHE A 172 -22.22 -18.82 -9.08
N GLY A 173 -21.86 -20.04 -8.71
CA GLY A 173 -21.63 -21.14 -9.67
C GLY A 173 -20.49 -20.83 -10.65
N VAL A 174 -19.47 -20.10 -10.20
CA VAL A 174 -18.32 -19.66 -11.02
C VAL A 174 -17.05 -20.36 -10.53
N GLY A 175 -16.41 -21.14 -11.43
CA GLY A 175 -15.12 -21.77 -11.16
C GLY A 175 -13.92 -20.87 -11.43
N GLU A 176 -12.71 -21.44 -11.36
CA GLU A 176 -11.47 -20.70 -11.63
C GLU A 176 -11.43 -20.12 -13.05
N PRO A 177 -11.25 -18.78 -13.20
CA PRO A 177 -11.08 -18.17 -14.51
C PRO A 177 -9.82 -18.68 -15.20
N THR A 178 -9.96 -19.14 -16.44
CA THR A 178 -8.85 -19.66 -17.25
C THR A 178 -7.94 -18.57 -17.78
N THR A 179 -8.50 -17.38 -18.07
CA THR A 179 -7.76 -16.21 -18.59
C THR A 179 -8.34 -14.91 -18.03
N ILE A 180 -7.50 -13.87 -17.97
CA ILE A 180 -7.92 -12.49 -17.71
C ILE A 180 -7.90 -11.78 -19.07
N PRO A 181 -8.95 -11.02 -19.45
CA PRO A 181 -8.98 -10.33 -20.74
C PRO A 181 -7.86 -9.29 -20.84
N ASP A 182 -7.27 -9.20 -22.03
CA ASP A 182 -6.32 -8.14 -22.38
C ASP A 182 -7.11 -6.93 -22.89
N VAL A 183 -7.38 -5.99 -21.99
CA VAL A 183 -8.12 -4.75 -22.29
C VAL A 183 -7.13 -3.62 -22.50
N ASP A 184 -7.34 -2.78 -23.51
CA ASP A 184 -6.53 -1.58 -23.70
C ASP A 184 -6.73 -0.59 -22.54
N THR A 185 -5.72 -0.51 -21.68
CA THR A 185 -5.68 0.39 -20.51
C THR A 185 -4.95 1.70 -20.79
N GLY A 186 -4.39 1.88 -22.00
CA GLY A 186 -3.60 3.04 -22.39
C GLY A 186 -4.42 4.21 -22.95
N THR A 187 -5.75 4.04 -23.07
CA THR A 187 -6.63 5.03 -23.69
C THR A 187 -6.64 6.36 -22.92
N PRO A 188 -6.90 7.50 -23.59
CA PRO A 188 -7.04 8.80 -22.93
C PRO A 188 -8.10 8.81 -21.81
N GLU A 189 -9.19 8.08 -21.99
CA GLU A 189 -10.31 7.98 -21.06
C GLU A 189 -9.89 7.28 -19.77
N ILE A 190 -9.14 6.17 -19.89
CA ILE A 190 -8.63 5.43 -18.73
C ILE A 190 -7.53 6.22 -18.01
N ARG A 191 -6.65 6.91 -18.74
CA ARG A 191 -5.66 7.81 -18.12
C ARG A 191 -6.31 8.97 -17.37
N ALA A 192 -7.38 9.54 -17.90
CA ALA A 192 -8.14 10.58 -17.20
C ALA A 192 -8.80 10.01 -15.94
N ALA A 193 -9.46 8.85 -16.03
CA ALA A 193 -10.10 8.21 -14.88
C ALA A 193 -9.08 7.81 -13.79
N ALA A 194 -7.92 7.30 -14.19
CA ALA A 194 -6.81 6.94 -13.31
C ALA A 194 -6.38 8.11 -12.42
N GLY A 195 -6.40 9.34 -12.93
CA GLY A 195 -6.09 10.56 -12.18
C GLY A 195 -7.00 10.80 -10.96
N SER A 196 -8.15 10.15 -10.89
CA SER A 196 -9.12 10.25 -9.80
C SER A 196 -9.16 9.00 -8.90
N VAL A 197 -8.25 8.04 -9.10
CA VAL A 197 -8.12 6.84 -8.27
C VAL A 197 -7.11 7.11 -7.15
N THR A 198 -7.55 7.05 -5.90
CA THR A 198 -6.76 7.45 -4.74
C THR A 198 -6.25 6.27 -3.94
N ARG A 199 -5.03 6.38 -3.42
CA ARG A 199 -4.52 5.49 -2.36
C ARG A 199 -5.02 6.00 -1.02
N ILE A 200 -5.45 5.09 -0.16
CA ILE A 200 -5.90 5.39 1.20
C ILE A 200 -4.98 4.65 2.17
N THR A 201 -4.52 5.34 3.20
CA THR A 201 -3.72 4.76 4.27
C THR A 201 -4.17 5.32 5.61
N GLY A 202 -4.19 4.49 6.66
CA GLY A 202 -4.55 4.95 7.98
C GLY A 202 -4.12 4.01 9.07
N VAL A 203 -3.97 4.53 10.30
CA VAL A 203 -3.74 3.71 11.50
C VAL A 203 -5.02 3.58 12.27
N ALA A 204 -5.38 2.34 12.58
CA ALA A 204 -6.37 2.05 13.58
C ALA A 204 -5.65 1.83 14.91
N LEU A 205 -5.39 2.93 15.64
CA LEU A 205 -4.57 2.94 16.88
C LEU A 205 -5.12 1.98 17.94
N ALA A 206 -6.45 1.88 18.03
CA ALA A 206 -7.13 0.95 18.94
C ALA A 206 -6.91 -0.52 18.57
N CYS A 207 -6.57 -0.80 17.31
CA CYS A 207 -6.39 -2.12 16.75
C CYS A 207 -4.91 -2.52 16.66
N GLY A 208 -3.98 -1.55 16.75
CA GLY A 208 -2.55 -1.78 16.59
C GLY A 208 -2.12 -2.07 15.15
N ILE A 209 -2.99 -1.83 14.16
CA ILE A 209 -2.77 -2.15 12.75
C ILE A 209 -2.81 -0.90 11.86
N SER A 210 -2.08 -0.93 10.76
CA SER A 210 -2.19 0.05 9.67
C SER A 210 -2.96 -0.55 8.51
N SER A 211 -3.98 0.15 8.01
CA SER A 211 -4.77 -0.23 6.86
C SER A 211 -4.30 0.51 5.61
N THR A 212 -4.28 -0.19 4.47
CA THR A 212 -4.06 0.41 3.14
C THR A 212 -5.08 -0.12 2.14
N GLY A 213 -5.63 0.79 1.34
CA GLY A 213 -6.63 0.46 0.33
C GLY A 213 -6.62 1.46 -0.82
N SER A 214 -7.62 1.31 -1.67
CA SER A 214 -7.89 2.18 -2.80
C SER A 214 -9.22 2.91 -2.61
N GLY A 215 -9.41 3.98 -3.35
CA GLY A 215 -10.64 4.75 -3.41
C GLY A 215 -10.74 5.50 -4.73
N PHE A 216 -11.83 6.22 -4.93
CA PHE A 216 -11.98 7.09 -6.09
C PHE A 216 -12.87 8.29 -5.79
N VAL A 217 -12.61 9.40 -6.47
CA VAL A 217 -13.38 10.64 -6.29
C VAL A 217 -14.79 10.47 -6.88
N VAL A 218 -15.82 10.72 -6.07
CA VAL A 218 -17.24 10.64 -6.45
C VAL A 218 -17.98 11.98 -6.41
N GLY A 219 -17.33 13.01 -5.88
CA GLY A 219 -17.82 14.39 -5.84
C GLY A 219 -16.69 15.35 -5.43
N PRO A 220 -16.91 16.68 -5.46
CA PRO A 220 -15.89 17.65 -5.03
C PRO A 220 -15.42 17.35 -3.60
N GLY A 221 -14.15 16.96 -3.46
CA GLY A 221 -13.53 16.61 -2.18
C GLY A 221 -14.05 15.32 -1.54
N MET A 222 -14.83 14.50 -2.26
CA MET A 222 -15.46 13.29 -1.72
C MET A 222 -14.89 12.05 -2.38
N VAL A 223 -14.30 11.16 -1.58
CA VAL A 223 -13.66 9.92 -2.01
C VAL A 223 -14.43 8.74 -1.46
N MET A 224 -14.90 7.86 -2.34
CA MET A 224 -15.54 6.60 -1.97
C MET A 224 -14.50 5.49 -1.82
N THR A 225 -14.69 4.61 -0.85
CA THR A 225 -13.88 3.41 -0.60
C THR A 225 -14.72 2.37 0.13
N ASN A 226 -14.12 1.22 0.47
CA ASN A 226 -14.76 0.24 1.35
C ASN A 226 -14.71 0.68 2.81
N ALA A 227 -15.72 0.31 3.59
CA ALA A 227 -15.77 0.60 5.03
C ALA A 227 -14.60 -0.09 5.77
N HIS A 228 -14.29 -1.33 5.43
CA HIS A 228 -13.17 -2.06 6.05
C HIS A 228 -11.80 -1.40 5.82
N VAL A 229 -11.63 -0.59 4.76
CA VAL A 229 -10.38 0.14 4.51
C VAL A 229 -10.14 1.22 5.58
N VAL A 230 -11.21 1.79 6.13
CA VAL A 230 -11.15 2.87 7.13
C VAL A 230 -11.65 2.46 8.51
N ALA A 231 -11.99 1.19 8.72
CA ALA A 231 -12.47 0.68 10.01
C ALA A 231 -11.45 0.94 11.12
N GLY A 232 -11.89 1.59 12.21
CA GLY A 232 -11.05 2.00 13.34
C GLY A 232 -10.02 3.10 13.02
N VAL A 233 -9.94 3.58 11.78
CA VAL A 233 -9.04 4.68 11.38
C VAL A 233 -9.70 6.01 11.75
N THR A 234 -8.96 6.88 12.46
CA THR A 234 -9.47 8.20 12.88
C THR A 234 -9.21 9.30 11.85
N SER A 235 -8.06 9.25 11.16
CA SER A 235 -7.66 10.26 10.18
C SER A 235 -6.99 9.56 9.00
N PRO A 236 -7.76 9.10 8.00
CA PRO A 236 -7.18 8.50 6.80
C PRO A 236 -6.38 9.54 6.00
N VAL A 237 -5.23 9.14 5.50
CA VAL A 237 -4.44 9.89 4.52
C VAL A 237 -4.85 9.40 3.13
N VAL A 238 -5.28 10.34 2.29
CA VAL A 238 -5.74 10.08 0.92
C VAL A 238 -4.77 10.70 -0.07
N GLN A 239 -4.37 9.95 -1.09
CA GLN A 239 -3.43 10.40 -2.10
C GLN A 239 -3.88 10.06 -3.51
N ALA A 240 -4.09 11.08 -4.35
CA ALA A 240 -4.31 10.91 -5.79
C ALA A 240 -2.97 10.69 -6.55
N PRO A 241 -2.98 10.07 -7.73
CA PRO A 241 -1.77 9.83 -8.49
C PRO A 241 -1.19 11.16 -8.98
N GLY A 242 0.08 11.42 -8.66
CA GLY A 242 0.75 12.69 -8.98
C GLY A 242 0.26 13.90 -8.19
N GLY A 243 -0.72 13.73 -7.30
CA GLY A 243 -1.26 14.77 -6.43
C GLY A 243 -0.58 14.83 -5.06
N PHE A 244 -0.90 15.88 -4.31
CA PHE A 244 -0.57 15.95 -2.89
C PHE A 244 -1.44 14.95 -2.12
N ALA A 245 -0.87 14.35 -1.09
CA ALA A 245 -1.65 13.60 -0.12
C ALA A 245 -2.30 14.61 0.85
N SER A 246 -3.48 14.27 1.33
CA SER A 246 -4.26 15.09 2.26
C SER A 246 -4.81 14.23 3.38
N ASP A 247 -4.89 14.81 4.58
CA ASP A 247 -5.67 14.23 5.67
C ASP A 247 -7.16 14.31 5.29
N GLY A 248 -7.91 13.25 5.59
CA GLY A 248 -9.34 13.14 5.32
C GLY A 248 -10.16 12.86 6.56
N GLU A 249 -11.46 13.12 6.47
CA GLU A 249 -12.45 12.84 7.51
C GLU A 249 -13.48 11.85 6.97
N VAL A 250 -13.76 10.77 7.68
CA VAL A 250 -14.81 9.83 7.27
C VAL A 250 -16.17 10.46 7.59
N VAL A 251 -16.99 10.71 6.58
CA VAL A 251 -18.32 11.36 6.69
C VAL A 251 -19.48 10.41 6.39
N TYR A 252 -19.18 9.21 5.89
CA TYR A 252 -20.12 8.11 5.76
C TYR A 252 -19.37 6.80 6.03
N PHE A 253 -19.99 5.92 6.80
CA PHE A 253 -19.46 4.61 7.14
C PHE A 253 -20.64 3.65 7.31
N ASP A 254 -20.64 2.59 6.53
CA ASP A 254 -21.64 1.54 6.57
C ASP A 254 -20.92 0.19 6.40
N ASP A 255 -20.84 -0.57 7.49
CA ASP A 255 -20.20 -1.88 7.55
C ASP A 255 -21.05 -2.98 6.91
N GLU A 256 -22.38 -2.81 6.86
CA GLU A 256 -23.29 -3.77 6.22
C GLU A 256 -23.12 -3.75 4.70
N THR A 257 -23.07 -2.56 4.08
CA THR A 257 -22.83 -2.42 2.63
C THR A 257 -21.34 -2.41 2.27
N ASP A 258 -20.46 -2.27 3.26
CA ASP A 258 -19.02 -2.07 3.14
C ASP A 258 -18.67 -0.85 2.26
N ILE A 259 -19.37 0.26 2.47
CA ILE A 259 -19.16 1.53 1.77
C ILE A 259 -18.79 2.61 2.79
N ALA A 260 -17.74 3.37 2.48
CA ALA A 260 -17.38 4.58 3.21
C ALA A 260 -17.12 5.75 2.27
N VAL A 261 -17.32 6.96 2.78
CA VAL A 261 -16.97 8.21 2.09
C VAL A 261 -16.05 9.04 2.98
N ILE A 262 -14.91 9.43 2.41
CA ILE A 262 -13.92 10.32 3.02
C ILE A 262 -14.07 11.70 2.38
N ARG A 263 -14.18 12.71 3.22
CA ARG A 263 -14.14 14.12 2.83
C ARG A 263 -12.73 14.66 2.97
N LEU A 264 -12.27 15.35 1.94
CA LEU A 264 -11.00 16.07 1.90
C LEU A 264 -11.26 17.57 2.07
N ALA A 265 -10.26 18.29 2.58
CA ALA A 265 -10.33 19.75 2.69
C ALA A 265 -10.31 20.43 1.31
N ASP A 266 -9.56 19.86 0.36
CA ASP A 266 -9.47 20.32 -1.02
C ASP A 266 -10.42 19.51 -1.92
N GLU A 267 -10.91 20.11 -3.01
CA GLU A 267 -11.85 19.45 -3.92
C GLU A 267 -11.25 18.25 -4.67
N GLY A 268 -9.92 18.13 -4.72
CA GLY A 268 -9.23 17.00 -5.35
C GLY A 268 -9.41 16.92 -6.88
N PRO A 269 -9.09 15.77 -7.49
CA PRO A 269 -9.34 15.50 -8.91
C PRO A 269 -10.82 15.51 -9.29
N ALA A 270 -11.13 15.47 -10.59
CA ALA A 270 -12.51 15.42 -11.06
C ALA A 270 -13.22 14.12 -10.63
N ALA A 271 -14.49 14.23 -10.23
CA ALA A 271 -15.29 13.09 -9.84
C ALA A 271 -15.54 12.12 -11.03
N LEU A 272 -15.44 10.83 -10.75
CA LEU A 272 -15.83 9.78 -11.68
C LEU A 272 -17.35 9.60 -11.66
N GLN A 273 -17.92 9.40 -12.85
CA GLN A 273 -19.35 9.21 -13.01
C GLN A 273 -19.69 7.72 -12.92
N LEU A 274 -20.71 7.40 -12.13
CA LEU A 274 -21.31 6.07 -12.11
C LEU A 274 -22.11 5.84 -13.39
N VAL A 275 -22.13 4.59 -13.84
CA VAL A 275 -23.00 4.10 -14.91
C VAL A 275 -23.93 3.02 -14.37
N ASP A 276 -24.80 2.50 -15.25
CA ASP A 276 -25.59 1.32 -14.94
C ASP A 276 -24.69 0.08 -14.81
N ASN A 277 -25.24 -0.96 -14.18
CA ASN A 277 -24.52 -2.19 -13.93
C ASN A 277 -24.11 -2.87 -15.26
N LEU A 278 -22.87 -3.36 -15.27
CA LEU A 278 -22.40 -4.27 -16.31
C LEU A 278 -23.15 -5.60 -16.24
N VAL A 279 -23.17 -6.32 -17.37
CA VAL A 279 -23.72 -7.67 -17.47
C VAL A 279 -22.61 -8.70 -17.67
N LYS A 280 -22.93 -9.97 -17.45
CA LYS A 280 -22.02 -11.10 -17.72
C LYS A 280 -21.42 -11.00 -19.13
N GLY A 281 -20.11 -11.21 -19.22
CA GLY A 281 -19.33 -11.16 -20.45
C GLY A 281 -18.82 -9.76 -20.82
N ASN A 282 -19.21 -8.70 -20.10
CA ASN A 282 -18.60 -7.39 -20.32
C ASN A 282 -17.18 -7.35 -19.78
N ASP A 283 -16.29 -6.75 -20.57
CA ASP A 283 -14.95 -6.39 -20.11
C ASP A 283 -14.99 -5.10 -19.30
N ALA A 284 -14.12 -5.03 -18.31
CA ALA A 284 -13.97 -3.95 -17.37
C ALA A 284 -12.49 -3.77 -17.03
N ILE A 285 -12.19 -2.77 -16.22
CA ILE A 285 -10.84 -2.44 -15.78
C ILE A 285 -10.85 -2.24 -14.27
N VAL A 286 -9.94 -2.91 -13.57
CA VAL A 286 -9.67 -2.68 -12.15
C VAL A 286 -8.52 -1.69 -12.04
N ALA A 287 -8.73 -0.62 -11.27
CA ALA A 287 -7.68 0.35 -10.95
C ALA A 287 -7.53 0.48 -9.43
N GLY A 288 -6.29 0.40 -8.93
CA GLY A 288 -6.03 0.44 -7.49
C GLY A 288 -4.55 0.39 -7.13
N TYR A 289 -4.27 0.35 -5.83
CA TYR A 289 -2.93 0.39 -5.24
C TYR A 289 -2.62 -0.91 -4.48
N PRO A 290 -2.25 -2.00 -5.19
CA PRO A 290 -1.88 -3.26 -4.57
C PRO A 290 -0.84 -3.07 -3.48
N PHE A 291 -1.12 -3.61 -2.29
CA PHE A 291 -0.28 -3.56 -1.10
C PHE A 291 0.14 -2.14 -0.67
N GLY A 292 -0.63 -1.12 -1.07
CA GLY A 292 -0.27 0.29 -0.86
C GLY A 292 0.91 0.77 -1.71
N GLY A 293 1.25 0.04 -2.78
CA GLY A 293 2.27 0.36 -3.77
C GLY A 293 1.87 1.50 -4.72
N PRO A 294 2.41 1.54 -5.95
CA PRO A 294 1.98 2.46 -7.00
C PRO A 294 0.63 2.03 -7.59
N LEU A 295 0.00 2.95 -8.35
CA LEU A 295 -1.23 2.67 -9.06
C LEU A 295 -0.99 1.57 -10.10
N THR A 296 -1.88 0.58 -10.12
CA THR A 296 -1.97 -0.46 -11.14
C THR A 296 -3.33 -0.40 -11.82
N ILE A 297 -3.35 -0.71 -13.11
CA ILE A 297 -4.54 -0.75 -13.95
C ILE A 297 -4.49 -2.06 -14.72
N GLY A 298 -5.53 -2.89 -14.61
CA GLY A 298 -5.58 -4.21 -15.23
C GLY A 298 -6.97 -4.57 -15.74
N GLY A 299 -7.02 -5.42 -16.76
CA GLY A 299 -8.27 -5.93 -17.32
C GLY A 299 -9.05 -6.81 -16.35
N ALA A 300 -10.37 -6.82 -16.52
CA ALA A 300 -11.31 -7.66 -15.81
C ALA A 300 -12.45 -8.08 -16.74
N GLN A 301 -13.09 -9.21 -16.47
CA GLN A 301 -14.35 -9.59 -17.13
C GLN A 301 -15.42 -9.94 -16.09
N VAL A 302 -16.66 -9.50 -16.32
CA VAL A 302 -17.80 -9.88 -15.49
C VAL A 302 -18.21 -11.33 -15.77
N LEU A 303 -18.03 -12.20 -14.80
CA LEU A 303 -18.40 -13.62 -14.88
C LEU A 303 -19.84 -13.88 -14.43
N HIS A 304 -20.29 -13.11 -13.45
CA HIS A 304 -21.63 -13.16 -12.88
C HIS A 304 -22.01 -11.82 -12.24
N VAL A 305 -23.32 -11.55 -12.18
CA VAL A 305 -23.92 -10.44 -11.43
C VAL A 305 -25.11 -11.02 -10.69
N GLY A 306 -25.19 -10.87 -9.38
CA GLY A 306 -26.28 -11.44 -8.61
C GLY A 306 -26.23 -11.07 -7.14
N ASP A 307 -27.32 -11.40 -6.45
CA ASP A 307 -27.48 -11.13 -5.03
C ASP A 307 -26.74 -12.19 -4.20
N VAL A 308 -25.83 -11.72 -3.35
CA VAL A 308 -25.07 -12.56 -2.43
C VAL A 308 -25.71 -12.47 -1.06
N PRO A 309 -26.17 -13.60 -0.48
CA PRO A 309 -26.59 -13.62 0.91
C PRO A 309 -25.39 -13.34 1.80
N PHE A 310 -25.49 -12.32 2.63
CA PHE A 310 -24.50 -12.02 3.64
C PHE A 310 -25.04 -12.37 5.02
N THR A 311 -24.12 -12.69 5.92
CA THR A 311 -24.41 -12.81 7.35
C THR A 311 -23.76 -11.63 8.03
N ASP A 312 -24.50 -10.92 8.89
CA ASP A 312 -23.96 -9.81 9.66
C ASP A 312 -22.92 -10.29 10.68
N VAL A 313 -22.25 -9.35 11.35
CA VAL A 313 -21.26 -9.62 12.40
C VAL A 313 -21.80 -10.40 13.61
N ASN A 314 -23.14 -10.52 13.75
CA ASN A 314 -23.81 -11.25 14.82
C ASN A 314 -24.31 -12.64 14.39
N GLY A 315 -24.07 -13.05 13.14
CA GLY A 315 -24.55 -14.33 12.62
C GLY A 315 -26.00 -14.29 12.09
N THR A 316 -26.60 -13.11 11.93
CA THR A 316 -27.96 -12.92 11.40
C THR A 316 -27.93 -12.79 9.88
N PRO A 317 -28.90 -13.36 9.13
CA PRO A 317 -29.01 -13.11 7.70
C PRO A 317 -29.22 -11.61 7.42
N ALA A 318 -28.28 -11.00 6.70
CA ALA A 318 -28.35 -9.63 6.22
C ALA A 318 -29.09 -9.56 4.88
N ALA A 319 -29.44 -8.34 4.45
CA ALA A 319 -30.01 -8.14 3.13
C ALA A 319 -29.03 -8.66 2.05
N PRO A 320 -29.52 -9.40 1.04
CA PRO A 320 -28.69 -9.82 -0.08
C PRO A 320 -28.12 -8.59 -0.78
N ARG A 321 -26.84 -8.66 -1.16
CA ARG A 321 -26.15 -7.55 -1.84
C ARG A 321 -25.85 -7.91 -3.27
N GLN A 322 -26.15 -7.02 -4.20
CA GLN A 322 -25.80 -7.28 -5.59
C GLN A 322 -24.30 -7.08 -5.80
N MET A 323 -23.62 -8.14 -6.23
CA MET A 323 -22.18 -8.16 -6.43
C MET A 323 -21.81 -8.74 -7.80
N TYR A 324 -20.62 -8.35 -8.27
CA TYR A 324 -19.95 -8.95 -9.41
C TYR A 324 -19.02 -10.06 -8.96
N ALA A 325 -19.01 -11.17 -9.70
CA ALA A 325 -17.87 -12.08 -9.78
C ALA A 325 -17.04 -11.71 -11.02
N LEU A 326 -15.73 -11.54 -10.85
CA LEU A 326 -14.83 -11.00 -11.87
C LEU A 326 -13.67 -11.96 -12.16
N ALA A 327 -13.32 -12.13 -13.43
CA ALA A 327 -12.02 -12.65 -13.83
C ALA A 327 -11.02 -11.50 -13.81
N ALA A 328 -10.23 -11.37 -12.74
CA ALA A 328 -9.29 -10.28 -12.55
C ALA A 328 -8.17 -10.64 -11.57
N ASN A 329 -7.00 -10.01 -11.71
CA ASN A 329 -5.92 -10.15 -10.73
C ASN A 329 -6.10 -9.16 -9.58
N ILE A 330 -6.95 -9.50 -8.61
CA ILE A 330 -7.19 -8.67 -7.42
C ILE A 330 -6.19 -9.02 -6.32
N GLN A 331 -5.51 -8.00 -5.81
CA GLN A 331 -4.54 -8.11 -4.71
C GLN A 331 -5.03 -7.28 -3.52
N PRO A 332 -4.60 -7.61 -2.28
CA PRO A 332 -4.80 -6.75 -1.12
C PRO A 332 -4.40 -5.30 -1.45
N GLY A 333 -5.19 -4.32 -1.01
CA GLY A 333 -4.99 -2.91 -1.36
C GLY A 333 -5.76 -2.42 -2.58
N ASN A 334 -6.24 -3.31 -3.46
CA ASN A 334 -7.18 -2.93 -4.53
C ASN A 334 -8.60 -2.63 -4.01
N SER A 335 -8.96 -3.16 -2.83
CA SER A 335 -10.24 -2.92 -2.17
C SER A 335 -10.53 -1.42 -2.05
N GLY A 336 -11.75 -1.04 -2.43
CA GLY A 336 -12.25 0.33 -2.52
C GLY A 336 -11.94 1.03 -3.85
N GLY A 337 -11.10 0.44 -4.71
CA GLY A 337 -10.80 0.96 -6.04
C GLY A 337 -11.98 0.78 -7.01
N PRO A 338 -12.09 1.61 -8.06
CA PRO A 338 -13.20 1.50 -8.99
C PRO A 338 -13.05 0.31 -9.95
N LEU A 339 -14.18 -0.31 -10.27
CA LEU A 339 -14.36 -1.12 -11.47
C LEU A 339 -14.82 -0.20 -12.61
N LEU A 340 -13.94 0.04 -13.56
CA LEU A 340 -14.14 0.98 -14.66
C LEU A 340 -14.64 0.27 -15.93
N THR A 341 -15.51 0.95 -16.67
CA THR A 341 -15.75 0.62 -18.09
C THR A 341 -14.57 1.10 -18.94
N GLN A 342 -14.48 0.62 -20.19
CA GLN A 342 -13.49 1.10 -21.15
C GLN A 342 -13.60 2.62 -21.44
N ALA A 343 -14.74 3.24 -21.14
CA ALA A 343 -14.95 4.69 -21.24
C ALA A 343 -14.52 5.47 -19.99
N GLY A 344 -13.85 4.83 -19.02
CA GLY A 344 -13.39 5.48 -17.79
C GLY A 344 -14.52 5.85 -16.81
N LYS A 345 -15.66 5.16 -16.89
CA LYS A 345 -16.82 5.37 -15.99
C LYS A 345 -16.90 4.26 -14.95
N VAL A 346 -17.46 4.53 -13.79
CA VAL A 346 -17.51 3.58 -12.67
C VAL A 346 -18.74 2.67 -12.79
N ALA A 347 -18.50 1.39 -12.99
CA ALA A 347 -19.51 0.33 -12.98
C ALA A 347 -19.65 -0.37 -11.62
N GLY A 348 -18.70 -0.17 -10.71
CA GLY A 348 -18.72 -0.76 -9.38
C GLY A 348 -17.47 -0.41 -8.57
N MET A 349 -17.33 -1.01 -7.40
CA MET A 349 -16.20 -0.83 -6.49
C MET A 349 -15.63 -2.19 -6.09
N VAL A 350 -14.33 -2.40 -6.30
CA VAL A 350 -13.63 -3.63 -5.91
C VAL A 350 -13.75 -3.84 -4.41
N PHE A 351 -14.16 -5.03 -4.02
CA PHE A 351 -14.42 -5.39 -2.62
C PHE A 351 -13.33 -6.33 -2.09
N ALA A 352 -13.16 -7.51 -2.71
CA ALA A 352 -12.21 -8.51 -2.25
C ALA A 352 -11.77 -9.46 -3.38
N ARG A 353 -10.76 -10.27 -3.10
CA ARG A 353 -10.42 -11.45 -3.90
C ARG A 353 -11.05 -12.70 -3.30
N SER A 354 -11.18 -13.75 -4.10
CA SER A 354 -11.45 -15.10 -3.58
C SER A 354 -10.24 -15.62 -2.79
N ALA A 355 -10.51 -16.30 -1.67
CA ALA A 355 -9.49 -16.96 -0.86
C ALA A 355 -9.02 -18.30 -1.46
N ASP A 356 -9.93 -18.99 -2.15
CA ASP A 356 -9.83 -20.37 -2.61
C ASP A 356 -9.63 -20.51 -4.12
N THR A 357 -10.01 -19.50 -4.90
CA THR A 357 -10.03 -19.51 -6.37
C THR A 357 -9.12 -18.43 -6.95
N PRO A 358 -7.98 -18.80 -7.57
CA PRO A 358 -7.09 -17.85 -8.22
C PRO A 358 -7.80 -17.02 -9.31
N ARG A 359 -7.40 -15.75 -9.47
CA ARG A 359 -7.94 -14.82 -10.49
C ARG A 359 -9.44 -14.55 -10.42
N LEU A 360 -10.11 -15.00 -9.36
CA LEU A 360 -11.50 -14.65 -9.06
C LEU A 360 -11.54 -13.49 -8.07
N GLY A 361 -12.25 -12.43 -8.44
CA GLY A 361 -12.43 -11.22 -7.66
C GLY A 361 -13.89 -10.83 -7.50
N TYR A 362 -14.17 -9.96 -6.54
CA TYR A 362 -15.51 -9.47 -6.25
C TYR A 362 -15.55 -7.95 -6.22
N ALA A 363 -16.66 -7.39 -6.71
CA ALA A 363 -16.93 -5.97 -6.66
C ALA A 363 -18.40 -5.69 -6.31
N ILE A 364 -18.65 -4.63 -5.55
CA ILE A 364 -19.97 -4.07 -5.28
C ILE A 364 -20.46 -3.36 -6.55
N THR A 365 -21.72 -3.55 -6.94
CA THR A 365 -22.26 -2.97 -8.18
C THR A 365 -22.55 -1.47 -8.06
N ALA A 366 -22.60 -0.74 -9.18
CA ALA A 366 -22.92 0.68 -9.17
C ALA A 366 -24.33 0.98 -8.60
N ASP A 367 -25.28 0.05 -8.72
CA ASP A 367 -26.60 0.16 -8.11
C ASP A 367 -26.53 0.29 -6.58
N GLU A 368 -25.66 -0.48 -5.92
CA GLU A 368 -25.41 -0.40 -4.47
C GLU A 368 -24.72 0.91 -4.06
N LEU A 369 -23.87 1.47 -4.93
CA LEU A 369 -23.17 2.73 -4.67
C LEU A 369 -24.07 3.97 -4.85
N ARG A 370 -25.08 3.87 -5.74
CA ARG A 370 -25.88 5.00 -6.19
C ARG A 370 -26.65 5.73 -5.08
N PRO A 371 -27.24 5.08 -4.07
CA PRO A 371 -27.88 5.75 -2.94
C PRO A 371 -26.91 6.67 -2.18
N VAL A 372 -25.68 6.21 -1.96
CA VAL A 372 -24.64 7.00 -1.28
C VAL A 372 -24.22 8.19 -2.13
N VAL A 373 -24.01 8.00 -3.44
CA VAL A 373 -23.67 9.10 -4.36
C VAL A 373 -24.76 10.18 -4.39
N LYS A 374 -26.04 9.80 -4.35
CA LYS A 374 -27.17 10.74 -4.31
C LYS A 374 -27.24 11.55 -3.00
N SER A 375 -26.70 11.02 -1.90
CA SER A 375 -26.76 11.67 -0.58
C SER A 375 -25.51 12.49 -0.24
N LEU A 376 -24.47 12.51 -1.09
CA LEU A 376 -23.19 13.20 -0.85
C LEU A 376 -23.34 14.63 -0.32
N GLY A 377 -24.30 15.41 -0.85
CA GLY A 377 -24.51 16.81 -0.41
C GLY A 377 -24.96 16.98 1.04
N SER A 378 -25.45 15.91 1.68
CA SER A 378 -25.87 15.88 3.09
C SER A 378 -24.80 15.33 4.04
N LEU A 379 -23.76 14.67 3.53
CA LEU A 379 -22.69 14.06 4.32
C LEU A 379 -21.65 15.13 4.68
N ARG A 380 -21.79 15.75 5.85
CA ARG A 380 -20.93 16.87 6.29
C ARG A 380 -20.15 16.60 7.56
N GLU A 381 -20.77 15.94 8.51
CA GLU A 381 -20.19 15.70 9.82
C GLU A 381 -19.35 14.42 9.81
N PRO A 382 -18.18 14.40 10.46
CA PRO A 382 -17.42 13.18 10.68
C PRO A 382 -18.24 12.14 11.44
N VAL A 383 -18.13 10.87 11.02
CA VAL A 383 -18.79 9.73 11.65
C VAL A 383 -17.74 8.78 12.24
N ALA A 384 -18.16 7.98 13.23
CA ALA A 384 -17.30 6.96 13.80
C ALA A 384 -17.09 5.80 12.81
N THR A 385 -15.87 5.29 12.72
CA THR A 385 -15.46 4.18 11.83
C THR A 385 -15.57 2.80 12.49
N GLY A 386 -16.51 2.64 13.43
CA GLY A 386 -16.74 1.38 14.13
C GLY A 386 -15.59 0.94 15.06
N ARG A 387 -15.62 -0.34 15.46
CA ARG A 387 -14.56 -1.01 16.22
C ARG A 387 -13.72 -1.87 15.29
N CYS A 388 -12.51 -2.22 15.72
CA CYS A 388 -11.66 -3.20 15.05
C CYS A 388 -12.47 -4.48 14.79
N THR A 389 -12.60 -4.88 13.53
CA THR A 389 -13.09 -6.22 13.19
C THR A 389 -11.97 -7.19 13.55
N SER A 390 -12.05 -7.76 14.75
CA SER A 390 -11.28 -8.96 15.10
C SER A 390 -11.99 -10.14 14.43
N ASP A 391 -11.37 -10.70 13.39
CA ASP A 391 -11.69 -12.07 12.98
C ASP A 391 -11.37 -13.05 14.12
#